data_AF-A0A1L8DBU9-F1
#
_entry.id   AF-A0A1L8DBU9-F1
#
_cell.length_a   1.000
_cell.length_b   1.000
_cell.length_c   1.000
_cell.angle_alpha   90.00
_cell.angle_beta   90.00
_cell.angle_gamma   90.00
#
_symmetry.space_group_name_H-M   'P 1'
#
loop_
_entity.id
_entity.type
_entity.pdbx_description
1 polymer ?
#
loop_
_entity_poly.entity_id
_entity_poly.type
_entity_poly.pdbx_seq_one_letter_code
_entity_poly.pdbx_strand_id
1 'polypeptide(L)'
;IEALLSIYETDAAFKQVNPTTYQYKYGEDDAIKSFLVELIWTPEYPNEAPEINLDTFYNRNLLGSIKEKIQEVLHEEAQQWLGCGMTYTLFECLKERLEELMAAQPETLRTVADITEDVEKLEVAAKAPKKEHLTKAQKRRQWERTDHKGERPRGWNWVDIVRHLSQTGGKAQENPQS
;
A
#
# COMPACT_ATOMS: atom_id res chain seq x y z
N ILE A 1 -5.05 3.80 -26.60
CA ILE A 1 -5.20 4.79 -25.49
C ILE A 1 -6.53 5.54 -25.64
N GLU A 2 -6.79 6.20 -26.78
CA GLU A 2 -8.04 6.95 -27.01
C GLU A 2 -9.32 6.15 -26.76
N ALA A 3 -9.35 4.87 -27.17
CA ALA A 3 -10.49 3.99 -26.91
C ALA A 3 -10.80 3.80 -25.41
N LEU A 4 -9.76 3.68 -24.56
CA LEU A 4 -9.93 3.50 -23.13
C LEU A 4 -10.49 4.78 -22.47
N LEU A 5 -9.97 5.94 -22.87
CA LEU A 5 -10.45 7.22 -22.36
C LEU A 5 -11.89 7.51 -22.78
N SER A 6 -12.29 7.11 -23.99
CA SER A 6 -13.67 7.23 -24.47
C SER A 6 -14.65 6.36 -23.66
N ILE A 7 -14.24 5.15 -23.27
CA ILE A 7 -15.08 4.25 -22.44
C ILE A 7 -15.32 4.86 -21.05
N TYR A 8 -14.28 5.45 -20.45
CA TYR A 8 -14.33 5.95 -19.07
C TYR A 8 -14.52 7.47 -18.95
N GLU A 9 -14.80 8.20 -20.04
CA GLU A 9 -14.90 9.66 -20.04
C GLU A 9 -15.94 10.18 -19.02
N THR A 10 -16.98 9.40 -18.77
CA THR A 10 -18.08 9.72 -17.85
C THR A 10 -18.02 8.95 -16.52
N ASP A 11 -17.04 8.06 -16.35
CA ASP A 11 -16.91 7.24 -15.15
C ASP A 11 -16.05 7.96 -14.10
N ALA A 12 -16.70 8.42 -13.03
CA ALA A 12 -16.04 9.11 -11.92
C ALA A 12 -15.08 8.19 -11.12
N ALA A 13 -15.23 6.87 -11.22
CA ALA A 13 -14.35 5.91 -10.56
C ALA A 13 -13.00 5.75 -11.27
N PHE A 14 -12.93 6.05 -12.56
CA PHE A 14 -11.71 5.96 -13.34
C PHE A 14 -10.94 7.30 -13.33
N LYS A 15 -9.62 7.22 -13.17
CA LYS A 15 -8.75 8.39 -13.23
C LYS A 15 -7.44 8.05 -13.93
N GLN A 16 -7.10 8.82 -14.96
CA GLN A 16 -5.75 8.83 -15.51
C GLN A 16 -4.86 9.77 -14.69
N VAL A 17 -3.83 9.22 -14.03
CA VAL A 17 -2.87 10.02 -13.25
C VAL A 17 -1.81 10.61 -14.17
N ASN A 18 -1.33 9.80 -15.10
CA ASN A 18 -0.35 10.17 -16.12
C ASN A 18 -0.55 9.28 -17.38
N PRO A 19 0.21 9.47 -18.48
CA PRO A 19 0.03 8.69 -19.71
C PRO A 19 0.18 7.17 -19.58
N THR A 20 0.87 6.70 -18.54
CA THR A 20 1.16 5.28 -18.29
C THR A 20 0.51 4.74 -17.01
N THR A 21 -0.09 5.60 -16.18
CA THR A 21 -0.66 5.22 -14.88
C THR A 21 -2.16 5.53 -14.85
N TYR A 22 -2.92 4.48 -14.62
CA TYR A 22 -4.38 4.49 -14.62
C TYR A 22 -4.88 3.96 -13.29
N GLN A 23 -5.85 4.64 -12.70
CA GLN A 23 -6.46 4.27 -11.44
C GLN A 23 -7.94 3.98 -11.63
N TYR A 24 -8.44 2.96 -10.94
CA TYR A 24 -9.86 2.65 -10.86
C TYR A 24 -10.27 2.41 -9.41
N LYS A 25 -11.35 3.07 -9.00
CA LYS A 25 -11.92 2.95 -7.66
C LYS A 25 -13.05 1.93 -7.65
N TYR A 26 -12.99 1.00 -6.71
CA TYR A 26 -14.02 -0.01 -6.48
C TYR A 26 -14.73 0.21 -5.14
N GLY A 27 -16.02 -0.14 -5.11
CA GLY A 27 -16.87 0.00 -3.94
C GLY A 27 -17.46 1.40 -3.75
N GLU A 28 -18.30 1.54 -2.73
CA GLU A 28 -18.94 2.80 -2.37
C GLU A 28 -17.98 3.75 -1.64
N ASP A 29 -18.23 5.06 -1.74
CA ASP A 29 -17.46 6.08 -1.03
C ASP A 29 -17.49 5.81 0.49
N ASP A 30 -16.30 5.84 1.12
CA ASP A 30 -16.09 5.60 2.55
C ASP A 30 -16.48 4.20 3.08
N ALA A 31 -16.79 3.25 2.19
CA ALA A 31 -16.99 1.86 2.60
C ALA A 31 -15.66 1.20 3.00
N ILE A 32 -15.71 0.33 4.01
CA ILE A 32 -14.59 -0.54 4.40
C ILE A 32 -14.20 -1.45 3.22
N LYS A 33 -15.22 -1.82 2.44
CA LYS A 33 -15.11 -2.60 1.21
C LYS A 33 -14.85 -1.71 -0.03
N SER A 34 -14.19 -0.58 0.13
CA SER A 34 -13.72 0.22 -1.01
C SER A 34 -12.21 0.15 -1.14
N PHE A 35 -11.72 0.12 -2.38
CA PHE A 35 -10.30 0.13 -2.68
C PHE A 35 -10.02 0.79 -4.02
N LEU A 36 -8.78 1.21 -4.21
CA LEU A 36 -8.27 1.87 -5.40
C LEU A 36 -7.17 0.98 -6.00
N VAL A 37 -7.31 0.61 -7.28
CA VAL A 37 -6.27 -0.12 -8.01
C VAL A 37 -5.56 0.85 -8.92
N GLU A 38 -4.24 0.81 -8.90
CA GLU A 38 -3.40 1.55 -9.81
C GLU A 38 -2.66 0.56 -10.73
N LEU A 39 -2.80 0.76 -12.04
CA LEU A 39 -2.09 0.04 -13.07
C LEU A 39 -1.08 0.96 -13.73
N ILE A 40 0.18 0.56 -13.71
CA ILE A 40 1.31 1.29 -14.27
C ILE A 40 1.83 0.49 -15.46
N TRP A 41 1.81 1.08 -16.64
CA TRP A 41 2.35 0.45 -17.84
C TRP A 41 3.87 0.49 -17.79
N THR A 42 4.48 -0.70 -17.88
CA THR A 42 5.92 -0.83 -18.07
C THR A 42 6.29 -0.40 -19.50
N PRO A 43 7.57 -0.07 -19.78
CA PRO A 43 8.01 0.27 -21.13
C PRO A 43 7.71 -0.82 -22.18
N GLU A 44 7.61 -2.07 -21.74
CA GLU A 44 7.39 -3.26 -22.55
C GLU A 44 5.90 -3.61 -22.72
N TYR A 45 5.00 -2.90 -22.04
CA TYR A 45 3.55 -3.08 -22.17
C TYR A 45 3.07 -2.82 -23.62
N PRO A 46 2.18 -3.66 -24.21
CA PRO A 46 1.43 -4.75 -23.58
C PRO A 46 2.10 -6.13 -23.66
N ASN A 47 3.36 -6.22 -24.10
CA ASN A 47 4.07 -7.51 -24.17
C ASN A 47 4.47 -8.03 -22.79
N GLU A 48 4.51 -7.15 -21.80
CA GLU A 48 4.66 -7.45 -20.39
C GLU A 48 3.41 -6.99 -19.62
N ALA A 49 3.11 -7.67 -18.52
CA ALA A 49 2.04 -7.28 -17.61
C ALA A 49 2.32 -5.91 -16.99
N PRO A 50 1.29 -5.07 -16.76
CA PRO A 50 1.48 -3.82 -16.06
C PRO A 50 1.85 -4.06 -14.60
N GLU A 51 2.57 -3.12 -13.99
CA GLU A 51 2.80 -3.12 -12.56
C GLU A 51 1.50 -2.73 -11.84
N ILE A 52 1.09 -3.55 -10.88
CA ILE A 52 -0.16 -3.41 -10.13
C ILE A 52 0.17 -2.88 -8.74
N ASN A 53 -0.26 -1.66 -8.45
CA ASN A 53 -0.08 -1.02 -7.16
C ASN A 53 -1.39 -0.97 -6.36
N LEU A 54 -1.37 -1.57 -5.16
CA LEU A 54 -2.46 -1.55 -4.17
C LEU A 54 -2.05 -0.87 -2.85
N ASP A 55 -0.86 -0.28 -2.79
CA ASP A 55 -0.31 0.35 -1.58
C ASP A 55 -0.56 1.86 -1.55
N THR A 56 -1.73 2.26 -2.05
CA THR A 56 -2.22 3.62 -1.93
C THR A 56 -2.80 3.85 -0.54
N PHE A 57 -2.75 5.11 -0.06
CA PHE A 57 -3.35 5.47 1.24
C PHE A 57 -4.84 5.14 1.33
N TYR A 58 -5.53 5.16 0.18
CA TYR A 58 -6.94 4.78 0.09
C TYR A 58 -7.18 3.34 0.57
N ASN A 59 -6.24 2.43 0.30
CA ASN A 59 -6.33 1.01 0.62
C ASN A 59 -5.89 0.65 2.04
N ARG A 60 -5.74 1.63 2.94
CA ARG A 60 -5.29 1.39 4.33
C ARG A 60 -6.22 0.45 5.12
N ASN A 61 -7.49 0.38 4.73
CA ASN A 61 -8.51 -0.46 5.37
C ASN A 61 -8.56 -1.88 4.75
N LEU A 62 -7.86 -2.10 3.65
CA LEU A 62 -7.83 -3.36 2.92
C LEU A 62 -6.84 -4.31 3.59
N LEU A 63 -7.29 -5.53 3.90
CA LEU A 63 -6.44 -6.55 4.50
C LEU A 63 -5.33 -6.97 3.52
N GLY A 64 -4.15 -7.29 4.06
CA GLY A 64 -3.02 -7.79 3.25
C GLY A 64 -3.38 -9.04 2.44
N SER A 65 -4.11 -9.98 3.04
CA SER A 65 -4.60 -11.18 2.35
C SER A 65 -5.51 -10.89 1.15
N ILE A 66 -6.29 -9.81 1.23
CA ILE A 66 -7.16 -9.39 0.10
C ILE A 66 -6.31 -8.73 -0.98
N LYS A 67 -5.32 -7.91 -0.60
CA LYS A 67 -4.38 -7.33 -1.57
C LYS A 67 -3.64 -8.42 -2.34
N GLU A 68 -3.13 -9.43 -1.65
CA GLU A 68 -2.46 -10.59 -2.24
C GLU A 68 -3.40 -11.33 -3.20
N LYS A 69 -4.64 -11.61 -2.78
CA LYS A 69 -5.64 -12.25 -3.65
C LYS A 69 -5.96 -11.42 -4.90
N ILE A 70 -6.12 -10.10 -4.76
CA ILE A 70 -6.35 -9.19 -5.89
C ILE A 70 -5.15 -9.21 -6.86
N GLN A 71 -3.92 -9.17 -6.32
CA GLN A 71 -2.70 -9.21 -7.14
C GLN A 71 -2.58 -10.53 -7.90
N GLU A 72 -2.83 -11.67 -7.24
CA GLU A 72 -2.81 -12.99 -7.86
C GLU A 72 -3.81 -13.07 -9.03
N VAL A 73 -5.05 -12.67 -8.78
CA VAL A 73 -6.13 -12.68 -9.78
C VAL A 73 -5.82 -11.75 -10.96
N LEU A 74 -5.28 -10.56 -10.72
CA LEU A 74 -4.90 -9.64 -11.80
C LEU A 74 -3.68 -10.15 -12.58
N HIS A 75 -2.72 -10.77 -11.90
CA HIS A 75 -1.52 -11.31 -12.54
C HIS A 75 -1.88 -12.49 -13.46
N GLU A 76 -2.74 -13.40 -13.01
CA GLU A 76 -3.26 -14.50 -13.84
C GLU A 76 -3.99 -13.99 -15.08
N GLU A 77 -4.86 -12.99 -14.92
CA GLU A 77 -5.56 -12.38 -16.05
C GLU A 77 -4.58 -11.69 -16.99
N ALA A 78 -3.62 -10.91 -16.47
CA ALA A 78 -2.65 -10.20 -17.28
C ALA A 78 -1.81 -11.14 -18.17
N GLN A 79 -1.44 -12.32 -17.64
CA GLN A 79 -0.71 -13.35 -18.40
C GLN A 79 -1.50 -13.87 -19.61
N GLN A 80 -2.84 -13.95 -19.51
CA GLN A 80 -3.69 -14.43 -20.60
C GLN A 80 -3.81 -13.41 -21.75
N TRP A 81 -3.66 -12.12 -21.43
CA TRP A 81 -3.87 -11.02 -22.38
C TRP A 81 -2.57 -10.36 -22.86
N LEU A 82 -1.40 -10.95 -22.58
CA LEU A 82 -0.11 -10.48 -23.07
C LEU A 82 -0.12 -10.29 -24.60
N GLY A 83 0.49 -9.20 -25.05
CA GLY A 83 0.50 -8.77 -26.45
C GLY A 83 -0.71 -7.94 -26.87
N CYS A 84 -1.76 -7.85 -26.03
CA CYS A 84 -2.95 -7.05 -26.25
C CYS A 84 -3.14 -6.01 -25.14
N GLY A 85 -3.70 -4.84 -25.46
CA GLY A 85 -4.04 -3.85 -24.43
C GLY A 85 -5.09 -4.40 -23.47
N MET A 86 -4.71 -4.66 -22.23
CA MET A 86 -5.52 -5.39 -21.23
C MET A 86 -6.06 -4.53 -20.09
N THR A 87 -5.74 -3.22 -20.05
CA THR A 87 -6.15 -2.33 -18.93
C THR A 87 -7.66 -2.35 -18.66
N TYR A 88 -8.48 -2.27 -19.71
CA TYR A 88 -9.94 -2.38 -19.59
C TYR A 88 -10.33 -3.77 -19.04
N THR A 89 -9.77 -4.83 -19.62
CA THR A 89 -10.06 -6.20 -19.22
C THR A 89 -9.72 -6.46 -17.75
N LEU A 90 -8.56 -5.98 -17.28
CA LEU A 90 -8.15 -6.10 -15.88
C LEU A 90 -9.12 -5.38 -14.94
N PHE A 91 -9.57 -4.17 -15.32
CA PHE A 91 -10.52 -3.43 -14.50
C PHE A 91 -11.91 -4.08 -14.44
N GLU A 92 -12.41 -4.56 -15.58
CA GLU A 92 -13.68 -5.29 -15.62
C GLU A 92 -13.58 -6.63 -14.86
N CYS A 93 -12.45 -7.33 -14.95
CA CYS A 93 -12.23 -8.58 -14.22
C CYS A 93 -12.40 -8.43 -12.71
N LEU A 94 -11.88 -7.33 -12.16
CA LEU A 94 -12.06 -7.02 -10.74
C LEU A 94 -13.48 -6.62 -10.41
N LYS A 95 -14.17 -5.92 -11.32
CA LYS A 95 -15.56 -5.52 -11.14
C LYS A 95 -16.49 -6.73 -11.06
N GLU A 96 -16.27 -7.73 -11.90
CA GLU A 96 -17.03 -8.98 -11.91
C GLU A 96 -16.75 -9.84 -10.67
N ARG A 97 -15.50 -9.87 -10.20
CA ARG A 97 -15.08 -10.66 -9.02
C ARG A 97 -15.08 -9.89 -7.71
N LEU A 98 -15.64 -8.68 -7.69
CA LEU A 98 -15.56 -7.77 -6.56
C LEU A 98 -16.13 -8.42 -5.28
N GLU A 99 -17.34 -8.95 -5.35
CA GLU A 99 -18.00 -9.59 -4.21
C GLU A 99 -17.19 -10.76 -3.64
N GLU A 100 -16.57 -11.56 -4.51
CA GLU A 100 -15.78 -12.74 -4.13
C GLU A 100 -14.42 -12.35 -3.50
N LEU A 101 -13.78 -11.31 -4.02
CA LEU A 101 -12.54 -10.77 -3.48
C LEU A 101 -12.75 -10.12 -2.11
N MET A 102 -13.91 -9.47 -1.94
CA MET A 102 -14.25 -8.73 -0.72
C MET A 102 -15.01 -9.56 0.33
N ALA A 103 -15.39 -10.80 0.02
CA ALA A 103 -16.10 -11.69 0.93
C ALA A 103 -15.34 -11.95 2.24
N ALA A 104 -14.00 -11.97 2.18
CA ALA A 104 -13.14 -12.16 3.34
C ALA A 104 -12.91 -10.87 4.15
N GLN A 105 -13.38 -9.72 3.69
CA GLN A 105 -13.18 -8.45 4.40
C GLN A 105 -14.20 -8.29 5.54
N PRO A 106 -13.74 -8.00 6.77
CA PRO A 106 -14.65 -7.78 7.89
C PRO A 106 -15.52 -6.54 7.65
N GLU A 107 -16.76 -6.60 8.13
CA GLU A 107 -17.75 -5.51 8.01
C GLU A 107 -17.50 -4.35 8.99
N THR A 108 -16.49 -4.46 9.85
CA THR A 108 -16.12 -3.45 10.84
C THR A 108 -14.63 -3.17 10.80
N LEU A 109 -14.27 -1.89 10.94
CA LEU A 109 -12.87 -1.47 11.06
C LEU A 109 -12.31 -2.03 12.37
N ARG A 110 -11.39 -2.99 12.26
CA ARG A 110 -10.66 -3.50 13.43
C ARG A 110 -9.92 -2.34 14.09
N THR A 111 -10.25 -2.08 15.34
CA THR A 111 -9.53 -1.09 16.15
C THR A 111 -8.15 -1.68 16.47
N VAL A 112 -7.13 -0.83 16.59
CA VAL A 112 -5.69 -1.16 16.76
C VAL A 112 -5.36 -2.19 17.87
N ALA A 113 -6.34 -2.60 18.69
CA ALA A 113 -6.21 -3.64 19.70
C ALA A 113 -6.15 -5.08 19.12
N ASP A 114 -6.68 -5.35 17.92
CA ASP A 114 -6.78 -6.71 17.37
C ASP A 114 -5.56 -7.16 16.55
N ILE A 115 -4.58 -6.28 16.34
CA ILE A 115 -3.37 -6.59 15.54
C ILE A 115 -2.53 -7.71 16.21
N THR A 116 -2.72 -7.97 17.50
CA THR A 116 -1.99 -9.04 18.20
C THR A 116 -2.56 -10.45 17.99
N GLU A 117 -3.81 -10.62 17.55
CA GLU A 117 -4.41 -11.97 17.47
C GLU A 117 -4.16 -12.71 16.15
N ASP A 118 -3.95 -12.01 15.03
CA ASP A 118 -3.70 -12.68 13.74
C ASP A 118 -2.25 -13.17 13.57
N VAL A 119 -1.31 -12.71 14.39
CA VAL A 119 0.07 -13.24 14.40
C VAL A 119 0.12 -14.62 15.10
N GLU A 120 -0.80 -14.93 16.01
CA GLU A 120 -0.78 -16.21 16.73
C GLU A 120 -1.41 -17.38 15.97
N LYS A 121 -2.19 -17.14 14.91
CA LYS A 121 -2.90 -18.22 14.18
C LYS A 121 -2.10 -18.85 13.02
N LEU A 122 -0.96 -18.26 12.64
CA LEU A 122 -0.08 -18.78 11.57
C LEU A 122 1.11 -19.62 12.07
N GLU A 123 1.33 -19.72 13.38
CA GLU A 123 2.42 -20.52 13.96
C GLU A 123 1.94 -21.83 14.61
N VAL A 124 1.30 -22.71 13.84
CA VAL A 124 1.07 -24.11 14.26
C VAL A 124 1.63 -25.08 13.22
N ALA A 125 2.92 -24.98 12.92
CA ALA A 125 3.65 -26.03 12.21
C ALA A 125 5.18 -26.01 12.43
N ALA A 126 5.69 -25.75 13.64
CA ALA A 126 7.06 -26.14 14.01
C ALA A 126 7.23 -26.19 15.53
N LYS A 127 7.77 -27.31 16.05
CA LYS A 127 8.00 -27.53 17.48
C LYS A 127 9.26 -26.80 18.00
N ALA A 128 9.14 -26.31 19.25
CA ALA A 128 10.16 -26.01 20.28
C ALA A 128 10.70 -24.57 20.41
N PRO A 129 11.16 -24.15 21.62
CA PRO A 129 10.49 -24.11 22.93
C PRO A 129 10.26 -22.66 23.41
N LYS A 130 9.34 -22.50 24.38
CA LYS A 130 8.90 -21.23 25.01
C LYS A 130 10.04 -20.24 25.27
N LYS A 131 10.02 -19.10 24.59
CA LYS A 131 10.72 -17.89 25.03
C LYS A 131 9.80 -17.15 26.00
N GLU A 132 10.30 -16.95 27.22
CA GLU A 132 9.64 -16.23 28.30
C GLU A 132 9.01 -14.92 27.82
N HIS A 133 7.70 -14.82 27.98
CA HIS A 133 6.97 -13.59 27.76
C HIS A 133 7.34 -12.61 28.88
N LEU A 134 8.29 -11.70 28.60
CA LEU A 134 8.70 -10.66 29.54
C LEU A 134 7.48 -9.82 29.93
N THR A 135 7.19 -9.79 31.23
CA THR A 135 6.07 -9.06 31.80
C THR A 135 6.23 -7.55 31.57
N LYS A 136 5.11 -6.81 31.52
CA LYS A 136 5.04 -5.35 31.32
C LYS A 136 6.06 -4.55 32.17
N ALA A 137 6.33 -5.03 33.38
CA ALA A 137 7.31 -4.41 34.29
C ALA A 137 8.77 -4.56 33.83
N GLN A 138 9.13 -5.66 33.18
CA GLN A 138 10.48 -5.90 32.67
C GLN A 138 10.76 -5.05 31.42
N LYS A 139 9.76 -4.84 30.54
CA LYS A 139 9.87 -3.90 29.42
C LYS A 139 10.06 -2.45 29.87
N ARG A 140 9.33 -1.99 30.90
CA ARG A 140 9.51 -0.63 31.46
C ARG A 140 10.92 -0.41 32.02
N ARG A 141 11.48 -1.39 32.74
CA ARG A 141 12.85 -1.32 33.28
C ARG A 141 13.94 -1.28 32.21
N GLN A 142 13.74 -1.93 31.06
CA GLN A 142 14.68 -1.84 29.94
C GLN A 142 14.59 -0.49 29.22
N TRP A 143 13.39 0.10 29.12
CA TRP A 143 13.18 1.42 28.52
C TRP A 143 13.78 2.56 29.37
N GLU A 144 13.74 2.44 30.70
CA GLU A 144 14.34 3.43 31.62
C GLU A 144 15.88 3.38 31.67
N ARG A 145 16.52 2.37 31.07
CA ARG A 145 17.99 2.20 31.14
C ARG A 145 18.76 3.01 30.09
N THR A 146 18.09 3.80 29.26
CA THR A 146 18.75 4.62 28.23
C THR A 146 18.79 6.10 28.63
N ASP A 147 19.99 6.47 29.08
CA ASP A 147 20.63 7.78 29.04
C ASP A 147 20.15 8.89 29.99
N HIS A 148 20.82 8.99 31.14
CA HIS A 148 20.69 10.06 32.13
C HIS A 148 21.42 11.35 31.71
N LYS A 149 21.47 11.67 30.41
CA LYS A 149 22.16 12.86 29.89
C LYS A 149 21.27 13.83 29.12
N GLY A 150 19.95 13.82 29.28
CA GLY A 150 19.09 14.96 28.96
C GLY A 150 19.03 15.45 27.50
N GLU A 151 19.89 14.96 26.62
CA GLU A 151 19.89 15.23 25.19
C GLU A 151 19.14 14.09 24.50
N ARG A 152 17.93 14.40 24.06
CA ARG A 152 17.10 13.46 23.30
C ARG A 152 17.73 13.30 21.91
N PRO A 153 17.83 12.07 21.37
CA PRO A 153 18.47 11.83 20.09
C PRO A 153 17.84 12.66 18.97
N ARG A 154 18.67 13.14 18.04
CA ARG A 154 18.21 13.86 16.82
C ARG A 154 17.11 13.06 16.13
N GLY A 155 16.02 13.73 15.77
CA GLY A 155 14.83 13.07 15.21
C GLY A 155 13.78 12.61 16.23
N TRP A 156 13.93 12.94 17.51
CA TRP A 156 12.93 12.65 18.55
C TRP A 156 11.62 13.45 18.40
N ASN A 157 11.63 14.56 17.68
CA ASN A 157 10.43 15.36 17.37
C ASN A 157 10.40 15.69 15.88
N TRP A 158 9.23 15.58 15.24
CA TRP A 158 9.02 15.95 13.84
C TRP A 158 9.39 17.41 13.56
N VAL A 159 9.25 18.31 14.53
CA VAL A 159 9.70 19.71 14.45
C VAL A 159 11.24 19.81 14.31
N ASP A 160 11.99 18.88 14.89
CA ASP A 160 13.46 18.81 14.76
C ASP A 160 13.88 18.37 13.35
N ILE A 161 13.15 17.40 12.77
CA ILE A 161 13.34 16.93 11.39
C ILE A 161 13.02 18.06 10.38
N VAL A 162 11.92 18.77 10.59
CA VAL A 162 11.51 19.92 9.75
C VAL A 162 12.52 21.05 9.83
N ARG A 163 13.02 21.38 11.03
CA ARG A 163 14.08 22.38 11.21
C ARG A 163 15.36 21.96 10.50
N HIS A 164 15.76 20.69 10.63
CA HIS A 164 16.95 20.16 9.97
C HIS A 164 16.86 20.23 8.45
N LEU A 165 15.73 19.82 7.86
CA LEU A 165 15.48 19.91 6.41
C LEU A 165 15.43 21.38 5.92
N SER A 166 14.86 22.28 6.70
CA SER A 166 14.85 23.72 6.36
C SER A 166 16.26 24.33 6.37
N GLN A 167 17.18 23.76 7.14
CA GLN A 167 18.55 24.26 7.28
C GLN A 167 19.49 23.72 6.18
N THR A 168 19.15 22.59 5.55
CA THR A 168 19.94 21.97 4.47
C THR A 168 19.49 22.36 3.05
N GLY A 169 18.41 23.13 2.90
CA GLY A 169 17.83 23.53 1.61
C GLY A 169 18.32 24.84 0.97
N GLY A 170 19.56 25.29 1.22
CA GLY A 170 20.02 26.56 0.65
C GLY A 170 21.54 26.79 0.66
N LYS A 171 22.27 26.15 -0.26
CA LYS A 171 23.54 26.67 -0.80
C LYS A 171 23.54 26.50 -2.31
N ALA A 172 23.10 27.56 -2.99
CA ALA A 172 23.30 27.73 -4.42
C ALA A 172 24.79 27.83 -4.74
N GLN A 173 25.18 27.26 -5.88
CA GLN A 173 26.51 27.32 -6.45
C GLN A 173 26.88 28.77 -6.80
N GLU A 174 28.09 29.22 -6.43
CA GLU A 174 28.74 30.35 -7.08
C GLU A 174 30.00 29.87 -7.81
N ASN A 175 30.05 30.22 -9.09
CA ASN A 175 30.98 29.88 -10.15
C ASN A 175 32.26 30.76 -10.04
N PRO A 176 33.49 30.25 -10.24
CA PRO A 176 34.67 31.10 -10.18
C PRO A 176 34.92 31.79 -11.53
N GLN A 177 34.76 33.12 -11.56
CA GLN A 177 35.35 33.98 -12.59
C GLN A 177 35.79 35.30 -11.94
N SER A 178 37.10 35.48 -11.77
CA SER A 178 37.88 36.72 -11.91
C SER A 178 39.34 36.43 -11.59
#